data_AF-A0A925KIU7-F1
#
_entry.id   AF-A0A925KIU7-F1
#
_cell.length_a   1.000
_cell.length_b   1.000
_cell.length_c   1.000
_cell.angle_alpha   90.00
_cell.angle_beta   90.00
_cell.angle_gamma   90.00
#
_symmetry.space_group_name_H-M   'P 1'
#
loop_
_entity.id
_entity.type
_entity.pdbx_description
1 polymer ?
#
loop_
_entity_poly.entity_id
_entity_poly.type
_entity_poly.pdbx_seq_one_letter_code
_entity_poly.pdbx_strand_id
1 'polypeptide(L)' 'MTEPVLVTARDNPLLQRLRRLAQDGHAYRRVGQVWLEGEHLCSALRLRG' A
#
# COMPACT_ATOMS: atom_id res chain seq x y z
N MET A 1 10.56 16.50 -10.72
CA MET A 1 9.98 15.21 -10.32
C MET A 1 11.13 14.28 -10.00
N THR A 2 11.14 13.66 -8.82
CA THR A 2 12.20 12.71 -8.44
C THR A 2 12.01 11.40 -9.21
N GLU A 3 13.08 10.83 -9.73
CA GLU A 3 13.01 9.52 -10.38
C GLU A 3 12.66 8.43 -9.36
N PRO A 4 11.88 7.42 -9.77
CA PRO A 4 11.53 6.30 -8.90
C PRO A 4 12.78 5.47 -8.62
N VAL A 5 13.01 5.18 -7.33
CA VAL A 5 14.08 4.28 -6.90
C VAL A 5 13.59 2.83 -7.01
N LEU A 6 14.34 2.00 -7.72
CA LEU A 6 14.06 0.56 -7.77
C LEU A 6 14.36 -0.09 -6.41
N VAL A 7 13.33 -0.65 -5.78
CA VAL A 7 13.47 -1.39 -4.52
C VAL A 7 13.69 -2.87 -4.82
N THR A 8 14.89 -3.38 -4.51
CA THR A 8 15.27 -4.79 -4.74
C THR A 8 15.38 -5.62 -3.46
N ALA A 9 15.51 -4.97 -2.30
CA ALA A 9 15.67 -5.66 -1.02
C ALA A 9 14.40 -6.43 -0.63
N ARG A 10 14.53 -7.75 -0.46
CA ARG A 10 13.43 -8.63 -0.03
C ARG A 10 12.88 -8.23 1.34
N ASP A 11 13.77 -7.81 2.24
CA ASP A 11 13.44 -7.49 3.63
C ASP A 11 13.01 -6.03 3.85
N ASN A 12 12.68 -5.33 2.77
CA ASN A 12 12.15 -3.97 2.87
C ASN A 12 10.85 -3.97 3.70
N PRO A 13 10.78 -3.25 4.83
CA PRO A 13 9.61 -3.30 5.72
C PRO A 13 8.32 -2.80 5.06
N LEU A 14 8.42 -1.84 4.14
CA LEU A 14 7.26 -1.35 3.38
C LEU A 14 6.73 -2.46 2.46
N LEU A 15 7.61 -3.11 1.71
CA LEU A 15 7.23 -4.20 0.80
C LEU A 15 6.61 -5.38 1.55
N GLN A 16 7.14 -5.75 2.72
CA GLN A 16 6.56 -6.78 3.58
C GLN A 16 5.15 -6.39 4.06
N ARG A 17 4.96 -5.13 4.48
CA ARG A 17 3.65 -4.63 4.93
C ARG A 17 2.62 -4.62 3.80
N LEU A 18 3.00 -4.16 2.60
CA LEU A 18 2.12 -4.19 1.43
C LEU A 18 1.69 -5.61 1.07
N ARG A 19 2.65 -6.55 1.02
CA ARG A 19 2.34 -7.97 0.79
C ARG A 19 1.36 -8.53 1.81
N ARG A 20 1.54 -8.18 3.10
CA ARG A 20 0.64 -8.62 4.17
C ARG A 20 -0.77 -8.05 3.99
N LEU A 21 -0.90 -6.76 3.67
CA LEU A 21 -2.21 -6.12 3.44
C LEU A 21 -2.92 -6.67 2.20
N ALA A 22 -2.17 -7.04 1.16
CA ALA A 22 -2.73 -7.63 -0.07
C ALA A 22 -3.17 -9.10 0.11
N GLN A 23 -2.49 -9.86 0.97
CA GLN A 23 -2.73 -11.30 1.14
C GLN A 23 -3.64 -11.65 2.32
N ASP A 24 -3.60 -10.89 3.41
CA ASP A 24 -4.40 -11.12 4.63
C ASP A 24 -5.48 -10.04 4.75
N GLY A 25 -6.71 -10.41 4.41
CA GLY A 25 -7.88 -9.51 4.48
C GLY A 25 -8.22 -9.01 5.89
N HIS A 26 -7.65 -9.59 6.95
CA HIS A 26 -7.79 -9.10 8.33
C HIS A 26 -6.59 -8.28 8.79
N ALA A 27 -5.50 -8.21 8.02
CA ALA A 27 -4.28 -7.49 8.38
C ALA A 27 -4.52 -6.01 8.62
N TYR A 28 -5.51 -5.39 7.95
CA TYR A 28 -5.81 -3.97 8.11
C TYR A 28 -6.08 -3.58 9.56
N ARG A 29 -6.69 -4.47 10.35
CA ARG A 29 -7.00 -4.22 11.78
C ARG A 29 -5.74 -4.11 12.63
N ARG A 30 -4.71 -4.89 12.31
CA ARG A 30 -3.44 -4.92 13.05
C ARG A 30 -2.48 -3.84 12.57
N VAL A 31 -2.50 -3.53 11.28
CA VAL A 31 -1.59 -2.57 10.64
C VAL A 31 -2.13 -1.14 10.71
N GLY A 32 -3.45 -0.96 10.88
CA GLY A 32 -4.08 0.36 10.88
C GLY A 32 -4.12 1.03 9.50
N GLN A 33 -3.94 0.24 8.43
CA GLN A 33 -3.92 0.70 7.05
C GLN A 33 -4.70 -0.29 6.19
N VAL A 34 -5.32 0.20 5.10
CA VAL A 34 -6.03 -0.64 4.13
C VAL A 34 -5.30 -0.63 2.80
N TRP A 35 -5.32 -1.77 2.11
CA TRP A 35 -4.86 -1.86 0.73
C TRP A 35 -5.99 -1.38 -0.20
N LEU A 36 -5.72 -0.35 -0.98
CA LEU A 36 -6.67 0.26 -1.90
C LEU A 36 -6.11 0.17 -3.32
N GLU A 37 -6.86 -0.49 -4.21
CA GLU A 37 -6.51 -0.63 -5.62
C GLU A 37 -7.61 -0.07 -6.51
N GLY A 38 -7.22 0.50 -7.65
CA GLY A 38 -8.14 1.08 -8.62
C GLY A 38 -8.04 2.60 -8.68
N GLU A 39 -7.86 3.12 -9.89
CA GLU A 39 -7.68 4.55 -10.14
C GLU A 39 -8.87 5.36 -9.59
N HIS A 40 -10.11 5.02 -9.94
CA HIS A 40 -11.30 5.70 -9.44
C HIS A 40 -11.42 5.75 -7.91
N LEU A 41 -11.01 4.69 -7.19
CA LEU A 41 -11.02 4.66 -5.73
C LEU A 41 -9.93 5.55 -5.13
N CYS A 42 -8.70 5.46 -5.66
CA CYS A 42 -7.58 6.31 -5.25
C CYS A 42 -7.87 7.78 -5.53
N SER A 43 -8.44 8.09 -6.69
CA SER A 43 -8.89 9.42 -7.09
C SER A 43 -9.99 9.94 -6.16
N ALA A 44 -10.99 9.12 -5.83
CA ALA A 44 -12.04 9.48 -4.88
C ALA A 44 -11.49 9.74 -3.47
N LEU A 45 -10.55 8.92 -2.98
CA LEU A 45 -9.89 9.12 -1.68
C LEU A 45 -9.12 10.45 -1.66
N ARG A 46 -8.35 10.72 -2.73
CA ARG A 46 -7.58 11.96 -2.85
C ARG A 46 -8.46 13.21 -2.86
N LEU A 47 -9.64 13.14 -3.49
CA LEU A 47 -10.60 14.25 -3.53
C LEU A 47 -11.32 14.49 -2.20
N ARG A 48 -11.45 13.46 -1.38
CA ARG A 48 -12.16 13.50 -0.08
C ARG A 48 -11.23 13.73 1.12
N GLY A 49 -9.93 13.93 0.86
CA GLY A 49 -8.88 14.11 1.88
C GLY A 49 -9.15 15.27 2.82
#